data_AF-A0AAD8IGX9-F1
#
_entry.id   AF-A0AAD8IGX9-F1
#
_cell.length_a   1.000
_cell.length_b   1.000
_cell.length_c   1.000
_cell.angle_alpha   90.00
_cell.angle_beta   90.00
_cell.angle_gamma   90.00
#
_symmetry.space_group_name_H-M   'P 1'
#
loop_
_entity.id
_entity.type
_entity.pdbx_description
1 polymer ?
#
loop_
_entity_poly.entity_id
_entity_poly.type
_entity_poly.pdbx_seq_one_letter_code
_entity_poly.pdbx_strand_id
1 'polypeptide(L)'
;MSSTGVLPVDLLEEIFTRLPVKSLITLTIICKSWLALITSQSFAKTHLSRYHLNPNTHLLLLHRPCRETIAIAKLNFLEIPRIVVSPIPISETPPAEALSNSLTPICCARNVQAYQESKNSLLRLVGSINGLVSFSRPTLRPTNVVIWNPATHKFRDVAVSHLNLSNPLRIYVAFGYDCVGDDYKVVCIYRFRIMNRPEMSFRFRMYSCKDDSWKELEPGFDFNLGFLKGCVTVKGNPFWAGVYNEDDIWLTVDVRTEVIRVFSGPEYVKSAVTTTSIVALGDNATQIVYSHGTELGDMIRVYALEENSGTWTLMYAIESMGLQMPVHLECYKDGRFVTKDRYGKLFTYDLASEAIKDLGIGEGMEAHYMTINYIESLVAIAGMERVREGAAQEAGQAGQETGLSANDRKDRVNLLEKYQKQGWWQTVEGCWLSIKVKKYTRTERINMAGVMLQQFDCCIILKTFLLC
;
A
#
# COMPACT_ATOMS: atom_id res chain seq x y z
N MET A 1 46.79 -14.99 17.30
CA MET A 1 45.52 -15.55 16.82
C MET A 1 44.53 -14.40 16.70
N SER A 2 44.45 -13.76 15.52
CA SER A 2 43.50 -12.67 15.29
C SER A 2 42.11 -13.27 15.08
N SER A 3 41.19 -13.06 16.02
CA SER A 3 39.78 -13.26 15.74
C SER A 3 39.40 -12.28 14.63
N THR A 4 39.13 -12.79 13.43
CA THR A 4 38.57 -12.02 12.30
C THR A 4 37.38 -11.20 12.79
N GLY A 5 37.36 -9.90 12.52
CA GLY A 5 36.41 -8.92 13.06
C GLY A 5 35.02 -9.00 12.44
N VAL A 6 34.60 -10.18 12.02
CA VAL A 6 33.30 -10.44 11.39
C VAL A 6 32.23 -10.38 12.46
N LEU A 7 31.31 -9.43 12.32
CA LEU A 7 30.17 -9.29 13.22
C LEU A 7 29.27 -10.53 13.06
N PRO A 8 28.85 -11.18 14.16
CA PRO A 8 27.90 -12.29 14.12
C PRO A 8 26.64 -11.96 13.30
N VAL A 9 26.13 -12.94 12.55
CA VAL A 9 24.95 -12.77 11.68
C VAL A 9 23.75 -12.23 12.45
N ASP A 10 23.52 -12.72 13.68
CA ASP A 10 22.42 -12.26 14.53
C ASP A 10 22.49 -10.76 14.86
N LEU A 11 23.69 -10.21 15.03
CA LEU A 11 23.88 -8.78 15.27
C LEU A 11 23.70 -7.97 13.99
N LEU A 12 24.12 -8.50 12.84
CA LEU A 12 23.86 -7.87 11.54
C LEU A 12 22.38 -7.82 11.24
N GLU A 13 21.67 -8.92 11.47
CA GLU A 13 20.22 -8.98 11.34
C GLU A 13 19.54 -7.95 12.25
N GLU A 14 19.95 -7.86 13.53
CA GLU A 14 19.37 -6.89 14.46
C GLU A 14 19.59 -5.42 14.06
N ILE A 15 20.77 -5.11 13.50
CA ILE A 15 21.10 -3.78 12.98
C ILE A 15 20.30 -3.50 11.70
N PHE A 16 20.36 -4.39 10.72
CA PHE A 16 19.73 -4.21 9.41
C PHE A 16 18.21 -4.12 9.54
N THR A 17 17.60 -4.86 10.47
CA THR A 17 16.17 -4.76 10.77
C THR A 17 15.73 -3.39 11.32
N ARG A 18 16.65 -2.45 11.62
CA ARG A 18 16.36 -1.07 12.03
C ARG A 18 16.60 -0.04 10.92
N LEU A 19 17.14 -0.47 9.79
CA LEU A 19 17.48 0.42 8.67
C LEU A 19 16.28 0.63 7.74
N PRO A 20 16.18 1.80 7.09
CA PRO A 20 15.22 2.02 6.02
C PRO A 20 15.34 1.03 4.86
N VAL A 21 14.22 0.70 4.20
CA VAL A 21 14.19 -0.21 3.05
C VAL A 21 15.14 0.27 1.95
N LYS A 22 15.14 1.57 1.65
CA LYS A 22 16.06 2.17 0.67
C LYS A 22 17.54 1.94 1.03
N SER A 23 17.91 2.08 2.30
CA SER A 23 19.27 1.80 2.76
C SER A 23 19.61 0.32 2.57
N LEU A 24 18.71 -0.57 2.97
CA LEU A 24 18.89 -2.02 2.84
C LEU A 24 19.06 -2.47 1.39
N ILE A 25 18.25 -1.94 0.47
CA ILE A 25 18.40 -2.20 -0.98
C ILE A 25 19.80 -1.81 -1.43
N THR A 26 20.31 -0.65 -1.01
CA THR A 26 21.68 -0.26 -1.35
C THR A 26 22.71 -1.21 -0.73
N LEU A 27 22.50 -1.71 0.48
CA LEU A 27 23.42 -2.68 1.10
C LEU A 27 23.48 -4.03 0.37
N THR A 28 22.45 -4.40 -0.39
CA THR A 28 22.46 -5.65 -1.17
C THR A 28 23.57 -5.71 -2.22
N ILE A 29 24.12 -4.57 -2.66
CA ILE A 29 25.17 -4.53 -3.69
C ILE A 29 26.58 -4.78 -3.11
N ILE A 30 26.73 -4.77 -1.79
CA ILE A 30 28.03 -4.72 -1.12
C ILE A 30 28.69 -6.11 -1.08
N CYS A 31 27.97 -7.13 -0.62
CA CYS A 31 28.47 -8.51 -0.59
C CYS A 31 27.34 -9.54 -0.71
N LYS A 32 27.69 -10.77 -1.10
CA LYS A 32 26.74 -11.88 -1.29
C LYS A 32 26.03 -12.28 0.00
N SER A 33 26.72 -12.19 1.14
CA SER A 33 26.15 -12.53 2.45
C SER A 33 25.01 -11.59 2.84
N TRP A 34 25.20 -10.28 2.66
CA TRP A 34 24.16 -9.29 2.96
C TRP A 34 23.03 -9.32 1.95
N LEU A 35 23.34 -9.51 0.67
CA LEU A 35 22.31 -9.79 -0.33
C LEU A 35 21.43 -10.96 0.14
N ALA A 36 22.04 -12.11 0.47
CA ALA A 36 21.32 -13.30 0.92
C ALA A 36 20.47 -13.04 2.17
N LEU A 37 21.03 -12.35 3.18
CA LEU A 37 20.31 -11.98 4.40
C LEU A 37 19.11 -11.08 4.10
N ILE A 38 19.33 -9.97 3.37
CA ILE A 38 18.31 -8.94 3.11
C ILE A 38 17.20 -9.47 2.19
N THR A 39 17.53 -10.35 1.24
CA THR A 39 16.54 -10.98 0.36
C THR A 39 15.85 -12.20 0.97
N SER A 40 16.23 -12.62 2.18
CA SER A 40 15.59 -13.76 2.83
C SER A 40 14.18 -13.41 3.30
N GLN A 41 13.27 -14.38 3.18
CA GLN A 41 11.87 -14.20 3.60
C GLN A 41 11.75 -13.96 5.12
N SER A 42 12.61 -14.61 5.92
CA SER A 42 12.65 -14.42 7.37
C SER A 42 13.03 -12.98 7.74
N PHE A 43 14.09 -12.45 7.12
CA PHE A 43 14.52 -11.08 7.35
C PHE A 43 13.45 -10.08 6.92
N ALA A 44 12.85 -10.27 5.74
CA ALA A 44 11.80 -9.39 5.24
C ALA A 44 10.59 -9.33 6.18
N LYS A 45 10.18 -10.48 6.76
CA LYS A 45 9.11 -10.54 7.77
C LYS A 45 9.49 -9.83 9.06
N THR A 46 10.68 -10.10 9.61
CA THR A 46 11.15 -9.47 10.85
C THR A 46 11.26 -7.95 10.69
N HIS A 47 11.79 -7.49 9.56
CA HIS A 47 11.88 -6.08 9.20
C HIS A 47 10.48 -5.45 9.09
N LEU A 48 9.56 -6.10 8.37
CA LEU A 48 8.17 -5.64 8.22
C LEU A 48 7.42 -5.54 9.55
N SER A 49 7.54 -6.54 10.43
CA SER A 49 6.89 -6.52 11.76
C SER A 49 7.32 -5.31 12.59
N ARG A 50 8.58 -4.88 12.47
CA ARG A 50 9.05 -3.66 13.14
C ARG A 50 8.45 -2.39 12.55
N TYR A 51 8.25 -2.35 11.24
CA TYR A 51 7.60 -1.22 10.56
C TYR A 51 6.13 -1.08 10.96
N HIS A 52 5.39 -2.19 11.08
CA HIS A 52 4.00 -2.19 11.56
C HIS A 52 3.85 -1.62 12.99
N LEU A 53 4.90 -1.64 13.81
CA LEU A 53 4.90 -1.05 15.15
C LEU A 53 5.15 0.46 15.15
N ASN A 54 5.61 1.04 14.04
CA ASN A 54 5.96 2.45 13.95
C ASN A 54 5.02 3.22 13.00
N PRO A 55 4.04 3.98 13.52
CA PRO A 55 3.06 4.70 12.71
C PRO A 55 3.67 5.77 11.78
N ASN A 56 4.90 6.24 12.05
CA ASN A 56 5.60 7.22 11.21
C ASN A 56 6.18 6.62 9.92
N THR A 57 6.03 5.32 9.71
CA THR A 57 6.52 4.63 8.51
C THR A 57 5.47 4.48 7.41
N HIS A 58 4.21 4.83 7.72
CA HIS A 58 3.12 4.82 6.75
C HIS A 58 3.24 6.00 5.78
N LEU A 59 3.00 5.69 4.51
CA LEU A 59 3.05 6.58 3.38
C LEU A 59 1.68 6.58 2.69
N LEU A 60 1.37 7.67 2.00
CA LEU A 60 0.19 7.76 1.18
C LEU A 60 0.59 7.52 -0.27
N LEU A 61 0.13 6.41 -0.85
CA LEU A 61 0.24 6.21 -2.28
C LEU A 61 -0.95 6.89 -2.96
N LEU A 62 -0.64 7.82 -3.85
CA LEU A 62 -1.57 8.60 -4.64
C LEU A 62 -1.54 8.08 -6.07
N HIS A 63 -2.68 7.55 -6.53
CA HIS A 63 -2.84 7.14 -7.91
C HIS A 63 -3.81 8.08 -8.63
N ARG A 64 -3.34 8.68 -9.72
CA ARG A 64 -4.14 9.47 -10.66
C ARG A 64 -4.38 8.67 -11.93
N PRO A 65 -5.53 8.00 -12.09
CA PRO A 65 -5.77 7.13 -13.23
C PRO A 65 -5.65 7.89 -14.56
N CYS A 66 -6.22 9.09 -14.65
CA CYS A 66 -6.26 9.88 -15.89
C CYS A 66 -4.91 10.38 -16.38
N ARG A 67 -3.89 10.43 -15.51
CA ARG A 67 -2.52 10.82 -15.87
C ARG A 67 -1.54 9.65 -15.80
N GLU A 68 -2.04 8.46 -15.48
CA GLU A 68 -1.25 7.23 -15.29
C GLU A 68 -0.03 7.41 -14.37
N THR A 69 -0.10 8.38 -13.46
CA THR A 69 0.96 8.70 -12.51
C THR A 69 0.63 8.11 -11.16
N ILE A 70 1.62 7.43 -10.58
CA ILE A 70 1.61 7.02 -9.19
C ILE A 70 2.63 7.88 -8.46
N ALA A 71 2.23 8.46 -7.35
CA ALA A 71 3.12 9.22 -6.48
C ALA A 71 3.05 8.61 -5.10
N ILE A 72 4.19 8.60 -4.40
CA ILE A 72 4.23 8.26 -2.99
C ILE A 72 4.54 9.55 -2.24
N ALA A 73 3.65 9.89 -1.31
CA ALA A 73 3.82 11.01 -0.41
C ALA A 73 4.15 10.46 0.99
N LYS A 74 5.22 10.96 1.59
CA LYS A 74 5.42 10.79 3.02
C LYS A 74 4.54 11.79 3.76
N LEU A 75 3.65 11.29 4.61
CA LEU A 75 2.87 12.14 5.49
C LEU A 75 3.63 12.32 6.80
N ASN A 76 4.25 13.49 6.99
CA ASN A 76 4.85 13.84 8.29
C ASN A 76 3.75 14.29 9.25
N PHE A 77 3.16 13.34 9.97
CA PHE A 77 2.05 13.63 10.88
C PHE A 77 2.41 14.57 12.04
N LEU A 78 3.69 14.63 12.43
CA LEU A 78 4.19 15.36 13.60
C LEU A 78 4.43 16.87 13.38
N GLU A 79 4.61 17.32 12.14
CA GLU A 79 5.08 18.69 11.85
C GLU A 79 4.02 19.60 11.22
N ILE A 80 2.91 19.05 10.75
CA ILE A 80 1.90 19.86 10.06
C ILE A 80 1.00 20.53 11.12
N PRO A 81 0.83 21.87 11.09
CA PRO A 81 0.14 22.63 12.13
C PRO A 81 -1.33 22.21 12.31
N ARG A 82 -1.80 22.25 13.56
CA ARG A 82 -3.21 22.02 13.91
C ARG A 82 -4.05 23.20 13.41
N ILE A 83 -5.07 22.95 12.59
CA ILE A 83 -6.13 23.94 12.38
C ILE A 83 -7.12 23.72 13.51
N VAL A 84 -7.05 24.56 14.55
CA VAL A 84 -8.11 24.65 15.55
C VAL A 84 -9.27 25.40 14.90
N VAL A 85 -10.47 24.83 15.04
CA VAL A 85 -11.72 25.26 14.44
C VAL A 85 -11.90 26.78 14.53
N SER A 86 -11.79 27.44 13.38
CA SER A 86 -12.54 28.66 13.08
C SER A 86 -13.38 28.33 11.84
N PRO A 87 -14.64 28.79 11.75
CA PRO A 87 -15.43 28.63 10.53
C PRO A 87 -14.60 29.10 9.33
N ILE A 88 -14.48 28.22 8.32
CA ILE A 88 -13.74 28.49 7.08
C ILE A 88 -14.20 29.84 6.53
N PRO A 89 -13.35 30.89 6.50
CA PRO A 89 -13.74 32.16 5.93
C PRO A 89 -13.96 31.96 4.43
N ILE A 90 -15.16 32.28 3.98
CA ILE A 90 -15.44 32.43 2.55
C ILE A 90 -14.69 33.69 2.11
N SER A 91 -13.76 33.53 1.17
CA SER A 91 -12.85 34.54 0.62
C SER A 91 -11.65 34.89 1.51
N GLU A 92 -10.50 34.36 1.12
CA GLU A 92 -9.31 35.13 0.70
C GLU A 92 -8.27 34.14 0.17
N THR A 93 -7.53 34.54 -0.85
CA THR A 93 -6.51 33.73 -1.54
C THR A 93 -5.50 33.12 -0.57
N PRO A 94 -5.09 31.85 -0.76
CA PRO A 94 -4.26 31.15 0.21
C PRO A 94 -2.86 31.80 0.33
N PRO A 95 -2.26 31.87 1.54
CA PRO A 95 -0.88 32.27 1.70
C PRO A 95 0.02 31.28 0.97
N ALA A 96 0.94 31.81 0.16
CA ALA A 96 1.90 31.05 -0.61
C ALA A 96 3.05 30.53 0.27
N GLU A 97 2.76 29.65 1.23
CA GLU A 97 3.76 28.94 2.02
C GLU A 97 3.17 27.60 2.51
N ALA A 98 2.73 26.77 1.56
CA ALA A 98 2.46 25.36 1.86
C ALA A 98 3.80 24.67 2.11
N LEU A 99 4.02 24.22 3.34
CA LEU A 99 5.12 23.33 3.72
C LEU A 99 5.14 22.19 2.69
N SER A 100 6.19 22.16 1.86
CA SER A 100 6.35 21.22 0.75
C SER A 100 6.37 19.79 1.30
N ASN A 101 5.20 19.15 1.42
CA ASN A 101 5.13 17.71 1.48
C ASN A 101 5.76 17.21 0.18
N SER A 102 6.99 16.69 0.27
CA SER A 102 7.75 16.22 -0.88
C SER A 102 7.02 15.04 -1.51
N LEU A 103 6.23 15.33 -2.55
CA LEU A 103 5.66 14.32 -3.41
C LEU A 103 6.81 13.73 -4.23
N THR A 104 7.17 12.48 -3.95
CA THR A 104 8.09 11.75 -4.83
C THR A 104 7.26 11.03 -5.89
N PRO A 105 7.25 11.51 -7.16
CA PRO A 105 6.62 10.76 -8.22
C PRO A 105 7.36 9.43 -8.40
N ILE A 106 6.63 8.34 -8.48
CA ILE A 106 7.19 7.04 -8.83
C ILE A 106 6.58 6.64 -10.16
N CYS A 107 7.40 6.63 -11.21
CA CYS A 107 6.97 6.05 -12.47
C CYS A 107 6.64 4.57 -12.24
N CYS A 108 5.35 4.22 -12.24
CA CYS A 108 4.97 2.85 -12.52
C CYS A 108 5.47 2.56 -13.92
N ALA A 109 6.41 1.63 -14.03
CA ALA A 109 7.16 1.52 -15.26
C ALA A 109 6.30 1.19 -16.46
N ARG A 110 6.86 1.55 -17.62
CA ARG A 110 6.26 1.28 -18.90
C ARG A 110 5.82 -0.18 -19.01
N ASN A 111 6.50 -1.18 -18.46
CA ASN A 111 6.05 -2.59 -18.52
C ASN A 111 4.76 -2.89 -17.72
N VAL A 112 4.54 -2.21 -16.59
CA VAL A 112 3.25 -2.27 -15.89
C VAL A 112 2.15 -1.65 -16.78
N GLN A 113 2.53 -0.64 -17.58
CA GLN A 113 1.70 0.10 -18.54
C GLN A 113 1.68 -0.47 -19.99
N ALA A 114 2.56 -1.43 -20.37
CA ALA A 114 3.01 -1.60 -21.78
C ALA A 114 2.04 -2.39 -22.65
N TYR A 115 1.03 -3.04 -22.05
CA TYR A 115 -0.02 -3.75 -22.79
C TYR A 115 -1.22 -2.85 -23.12
N GLN A 116 -0.96 -1.56 -23.37
CA GLN A 116 -1.95 -0.60 -23.83
C GLN A 116 -1.97 -0.55 -25.36
N GLU A 117 -2.79 -1.39 -25.99
CA GLU A 117 -3.18 -1.16 -27.39
C GLU A 117 -4.23 -0.03 -27.51
N SER A 118 -4.82 0.42 -26.39
CA SER A 118 -5.80 1.52 -26.38
C SER A 118 -5.50 2.55 -25.29
N LYS A 119 -5.45 3.83 -25.67
CA LYS A 119 -5.17 5.01 -24.82
C LYS A 119 -6.19 5.28 -23.69
N ASN A 120 -7.10 4.35 -23.38
CA ASN A 120 -8.26 4.59 -22.51
C ASN A 120 -8.43 3.58 -21.34
N SER A 121 -7.50 2.64 -21.09
CA SER A 121 -7.65 1.67 -19.98
C SER A 121 -6.86 2.09 -18.73
N LEU A 122 -7.55 2.71 -17.77
CA LEU A 122 -7.00 3.26 -16.53
C LEU A 122 -6.68 2.18 -15.48
N LEU A 123 -5.45 1.97 -15.03
CA LEU A 123 -5.16 1.01 -13.94
C LEU A 123 -6.06 1.27 -12.71
N ARG A 124 -6.73 0.26 -12.16
CA ARG A 124 -7.52 0.39 -10.93
C ARG A 124 -6.69 -0.12 -9.76
N LEU A 125 -6.50 0.73 -8.76
CA LEU A 125 -5.89 0.35 -7.49
C LEU A 125 -6.84 -0.59 -6.74
N VAL A 126 -6.34 -1.76 -6.35
CA VAL A 126 -7.13 -2.81 -5.69
C VAL A 126 -6.93 -2.81 -4.19
N GLY A 127 -5.67 -2.73 -3.74
CA GLY A 127 -5.33 -2.91 -2.33
C GLY A 127 -3.82 -2.87 -2.09
N SER A 128 -3.43 -2.74 -0.82
CA SER A 128 -2.05 -2.71 -0.34
C SER A 128 -1.95 -3.59 0.89
N ILE A 129 -1.02 -4.55 0.89
CA ILE A 129 -0.79 -5.44 2.02
C ILE A 129 0.71 -5.64 2.16
N ASN A 130 1.25 -5.38 3.35
CA ASN A 130 2.66 -5.64 3.67
C ASN A 130 3.66 -4.97 2.68
N GLY A 131 3.31 -3.80 2.14
CA GLY A 131 4.10 -3.08 1.14
C GLY A 131 4.04 -3.64 -0.28
N LEU A 132 3.18 -4.63 -0.53
CA LEU A 132 2.78 -5.02 -1.88
C LEU A 132 1.50 -4.29 -2.26
N VAL A 133 1.46 -3.73 -3.46
CA VAL A 133 0.34 -2.99 -4.01
C VAL A 133 -0.23 -3.75 -5.20
N SER A 134 -1.53 -4.01 -5.16
CA SER A 134 -2.25 -4.70 -6.22
C SER A 134 -2.99 -3.71 -7.12
N PHE A 135 -2.90 -3.92 -8.43
CA PHE A 135 -3.66 -3.22 -9.45
C PHE A 135 -4.43 -4.20 -10.31
N SER A 136 -5.54 -3.75 -10.88
CA SER A 136 -6.30 -4.47 -11.90
C SER A 136 -6.42 -3.61 -13.15
N ARG A 137 -6.22 -4.19 -14.33
CA ARG A 137 -6.41 -3.50 -15.61
C ARG A 137 -7.89 -3.56 -15.98
N PRO A 138 -8.63 -2.45 -16.13
CA PRO A 138 -10.02 -2.51 -16.53
C PRO A 138 -10.11 -2.82 -18.02
N THR A 139 -10.36 -4.07 -18.34
CA THR A 139 -10.80 -4.48 -19.68
C THR A 139 -12.12 -5.23 -19.53
N LEU A 140 -12.93 -5.24 -20.60
CA LEU A 140 -14.16 -6.05 -20.70
C LEU A 140 -13.86 -7.56 -20.84
N ARG A 141 -12.62 -7.97 -20.56
CA ARG A 141 -12.04 -9.31 -20.73
C ARG A 141 -11.24 -9.64 -19.45
N PRO A 142 -10.76 -10.88 -19.26
CA PRO A 142 -10.04 -11.28 -18.05
C PRO A 142 -8.95 -10.27 -17.73
N THR A 143 -9.12 -9.58 -16.60
CA THR A 143 -8.33 -8.41 -16.24
C THR A 143 -7.04 -8.87 -15.58
N ASN A 144 -5.91 -8.79 -16.26
CA ASN A 144 -4.63 -9.10 -15.61
C ASN A 144 -4.48 -8.27 -14.33
N VAL A 145 -4.14 -8.95 -13.23
CA VAL A 145 -3.87 -8.35 -11.93
C VAL A 145 -2.36 -8.19 -11.80
N VAL A 146 -1.91 -7.02 -11.37
CA VAL A 146 -0.48 -6.75 -11.14
C VAL A 146 -0.26 -6.65 -9.65
N ILE A 147 0.68 -7.41 -9.12
CA ILE A 147 1.18 -7.25 -7.75
C ILE A 147 2.55 -6.60 -7.85
N TRP A 148 2.69 -5.41 -7.27
CA TRP A 148 3.88 -4.57 -7.38
C TRP A 148 4.42 -4.24 -6.00
N ASN A 149 5.73 -4.36 -5.81
CA ASN A 149 6.44 -3.76 -4.68
C ASN A 149 7.14 -2.48 -5.18
N PRO A 150 6.64 -1.29 -4.80
CA PRO A 150 7.25 -0.02 -5.17
C PRO A 150 8.68 0.13 -4.65
N ALA A 151 8.95 -0.27 -3.41
CA ALA A 151 10.24 -0.07 -2.78
C ALA A 151 11.34 -0.93 -3.44
N THR A 152 11.04 -2.18 -3.80
CA THR A 152 12.02 -3.07 -4.43
C THR A 152 12.04 -2.98 -5.96
N HIS A 153 11.13 -2.20 -6.55
CA HIS A 153 10.95 -2.09 -8.00
C HIS A 153 10.75 -3.46 -8.66
N LYS A 154 9.93 -4.31 -8.03
CA LYS A 154 9.60 -5.65 -8.54
C LYS A 154 8.11 -5.82 -8.70
N PHE A 155 7.67 -6.54 -9.73
CA PHE A 155 6.25 -6.79 -9.98
C PHE A 155 6.02 -8.21 -10.47
N ARG A 156 4.79 -8.70 -10.32
CA ARG A 156 4.31 -9.96 -10.88
C ARG A 156 2.99 -9.70 -11.59
N ASP A 157 2.89 -10.11 -12.85
CA ASP A 157 1.62 -10.21 -13.54
C ASP A 157 0.95 -11.53 -13.17
N VAL A 158 -0.28 -11.44 -12.67
CA VAL A 158 -1.17 -12.56 -12.45
C VAL A 158 -2.16 -12.55 -13.61
N ALA A 159 -1.96 -13.47 -14.54
CA ALA A 159 -2.93 -13.70 -15.61
C ALA A 159 -4.22 -14.19 -14.95
N VAL A 160 -5.28 -13.39 -15.06
CA VAL A 160 -6.60 -13.83 -14.63
C VAL A 160 -7.06 -14.86 -15.64
N SER A 161 -7.21 -16.10 -15.16
CA SER A 161 -7.53 -17.25 -16.00
C SER A 161 -8.69 -16.94 -16.94
N HIS A 162 -8.47 -17.20 -18.23
CA HIS A 162 -9.51 -17.22 -19.25
C HIS A 162 -10.50 -18.32 -18.87
N LEU A 163 -11.52 -17.93 -18.12
CA LEU A 163 -12.73 -18.70 -18.14
C LEU A 163 -13.21 -18.68 -19.60
N ASN A 164 -13.38 -19.86 -20.21
CA ASN A 164 -14.21 -20.06 -21.40
C ASN A 164 -15.70 -19.77 -21.08
N LEU A 165 -15.96 -18.79 -20.20
CA LEU A 165 -17.27 -18.35 -19.81
C LEU A 165 -17.62 -17.13 -20.65
N SER A 166 -18.88 -17.06 -21.05
CA SER A 166 -19.56 -15.87 -21.55
C SER A 166 -19.04 -14.59 -20.90
N ASN A 167 -18.79 -13.53 -21.68
CA ASN A 167 -18.25 -12.25 -21.20
C ASN A 167 -18.94 -11.78 -19.90
N PRO A 168 -18.25 -11.73 -18.74
CA PRO A 168 -18.84 -11.24 -17.51
C PRO A 168 -19.23 -9.78 -17.66
N LEU A 169 -20.33 -9.36 -17.03
CA LEU A 169 -20.72 -7.95 -17.00
C LEU A 169 -19.75 -7.12 -16.16
N ARG A 170 -19.20 -7.73 -15.10
CA ARG A 170 -18.26 -7.07 -14.19
C ARG A 170 -17.40 -8.11 -13.46
N ILE A 171 -16.15 -7.73 -13.20
CA ILE A 171 -15.23 -8.47 -12.34
C ILE A 171 -14.89 -7.56 -11.17
N TYR A 172 -15.12 -8.04 -9.96
CA TYR A 172 -14.65 -7.43 -8.73
C TYR A 172 -13.35 -8.13 -8.33
N VAL A 173 -12.32 -7.36 -8.03
CA VAL A 173 -10.99 -7.88 -7.69
C VAL A 173 -10.65 -7.37 -6.30
N ALA A 174 -10.09 -8.24 -5.47
CA ALA A 174 -9.51 -7.88 -4.19
C ALA A 174 -8.19 -8.56 -3.96
N PHE A 175 -7.39 -7.97 -3.08
CA PHE A 175 -6.11 -8.50 -2.64
C PHE A 175 -6.23 -8.91 -1.17
N GLY A 176 -5.76 -10.10 -0.86
CA GLY A 176 -5.81 -10.68 0.47
C GLY A 176 -4.49 -11.36 0.84
N TYR A 177 -4.36 -11.73 2.11
CA TYR A 177 -3.17 -12.35 2.65
C TYR A 177 -3.52 -13.35 3.75
N ASP A 178 -3.15 -14.61 3.53
CA ASP A 178 -3.17 -15.64 4.55
C ASP A 178 -1.87 -15.56 5.36
N CYS A 179 -1.98 -14.97 6.55
CA CYS A 179 -0.83 -14.79 7.44
C CYS A 179 -0.30 -16.10 8.04
N VAL A 180 -1.11 -17.16 8.06
CA VAL A 180 -0.71 -18.48 8.58
C VAL A 180 0.00 -19.28 7.49
N GLY A 181 -0.58 -19.32 6.30
CA GLY A 181 -0.01 -19.98 5.13
C GLY A 181 1.18 -19.22 4.50
N ASP A 182 1.38 -17.95 4.88
CA ASP A 182 2.28 -16.98 4.26
C ASP A 182 2.04 -16.92 2.74
N ASP A 183 0.78 -16.68 2.38
CA ASP A 183 0.36 -16.68 0.98
C ASP A 183 -0.46 -15.44 0.67
N TYR A 184 -0.04 -14.74 -0.39
CA TYR A 184 -0.77 -13.61 -0.93
C TYR A 184 -1.77 -14.14 -1.93
N LYS A 185 -3.02 -13.68 -1.81
CA LYS A 185 -4.11 -14.21 -2.61
C LYS A 185 -4.85 -13.10 -3.34
N VAL A 186 -5.34 -13.41 -4.53
CA VAL A 186 -6.20 -12.53 -5.31
C VAL A 186 -7.58 -13.16 -5.39
N VAL A 187 -8.61 -12.41 -4.99
CA VAL A 187 -10.00 -12.87 -5.07
C VAL A 187 -10.69 -12.14 -6.21
N CYS A 188 -11.31 -12.91 -7.10
CA CYS A 188 -12.09 -12.41 -8.22
C CYS A 188 -13.54 -12.87 -8.09
N ILE A 189 -14.47 -11.93 -8.16
CA ILE A 189 -15.91 -12.20 -8.21
C ILE A 189 -16.42 -11.78 -9.57
N TYR A 190 -16.92 -12.74 -10.34
CA TYR A 190 -17.45 -12.54 -11.68
C TYR A 190 -18.96 -12.44 -11.61
N ARG A 191 -19.52 -11.41 -12.24
CA ARG A 191 -20.97 -11.16 -12.32
C ARG A 191 -21.47 -11.37 -13.74
N PHE A 192 -22.42 -12.27 -13.94
CA PHE A 192 -22.97 -12.67 -15.23
C PHE A 192 -24.47 -12.43 -15.30
N ARG A 193 -24.96 -12.03 -16.47
CA ARG A 193 -26.39 -11.98 -16.73
C ARG A 193 -26.90 -13.39 -17.01
N ILE A 194 -27.97 -13.79 -16.34
CA ILE A 194 -28.68 -15.02 -16.69
C ILE A 194 -29.67 -14.69 -17.81
N MET A 195 -29.67 -15.46 -18.90
CA MET A 195 -30.63 -15.26 -19.99
C MET A 195 -32.05 -15.49 -19.49
N ASN A 196 -32.98 -14.60 -19.88
CA ASN A 196 -34.41 -14.68 -19.57
C ASN A 196 -34.75 -14.69 -18.07
N ARG A 197 -33.85 -14.20 -17.21
CA ARG A 197 -34.03 -14.11 -15.77
C ARG A 197 -33.57 -12.75 -15.24
N PRO A 198 -34.27 -12.14 -14.27
CA PRO A 198 -33.82 -10.91 -13.63
C PRO A 198 -32.62 -11.14 -12.71
N GLU A 199 -32.42 -12.36 -12.22
CA GLU A 199 -31.33 -12.70 -11.30
C GLU A 199 -29.96 -12.68 -11.99
N MET A 200 -28.95 -12.35 -11.19
CA MET A 200 -27.56 -12.34 -11.60
C MET A 200 -26.85 -13.60 -11.12
N SER A 201 -25.99 -14.19 -11.95
CA SER A 201 -25.13 -15.29 -11.55
C SER A 201 -23.78 -14.76 -11.13
N PHE A 202 -23.23 -15.33 -10.06
CA PHE A 202 -21.90 -14.99 -9.56
C PHE A 202 -21.00 -16.22 -9.53
N ARG A 203 -19.71 -16.00 -9.76
CA ARG A 203 -18.65 -17.01 -9.59
C ARG A 203 -17.49 -16.41 -8.83
N PHE A 204 -16.93 -17.18 -7.91
CA PHE A 204 -15.80 -16.76 -7.10
C PHE A 204 -14.59 -17.57 -7.49
N ARG A 205 -13.47 -16.88 -7.68
CA ARG A 205 -12.19 -17.54 -7.86
C ARG A 205 -11.15 -16.90 -6.98
N MET A 206 -10.24 -17.72 -6.50
CA MET A 206 -9.13 -17.30 -5.70
C MET A 206 -7.84 -17.82 -6.33
N TYR A 207 -6.86 -16.93 -6.43
CA TYR A 207 -5.52 -17.27 -6.86
C TYR A 207 -4.59 -17.32 -5.66
N SER A 208 -3.78 -18.36 -5.57
CA SER A 208 -2.66 -18.45 -4.65
C SER A 208 -1.37 -18.02 -5.34
N CYS A 209 -0.66 -17.06 -4.77
CA CYS A 209 0.65 -16.67 -5.28
C CYS A 209 1.72 -17.74 -5.04
N LYS A 210 1.56 -18.51 -3.95
CA LYS A 210 2.46 -19.61 -3.57
C LYS A 210 2.29 -20.83 -4.47
N ASP A 211 1.04 -21.22 -4.75
CA ASP A 211 0.75 -22.38 -5.58
C ASP A 211 0.67 -22.05 -7.08
N ASP A 212 0.75 -20.76 -7.43
CA ASP A 212 0.64 -20.23 -8.80
C ASP A 212 -0.58 -20.77 -9.55
N SER A 213 -1.71 -20.90 -8.86
CA SER A 213 -2.89 -21.54 -9.41
C SER A 213 -4.18 -20.87 -8.96
N TRP A 214 -5.19 -20.99 -9.82
CA TRP A 214 -6.54 -20.49 -9.58
C TRP A 214 -7.45 -21.64 -9.11
N LYS A 215 -8.23 -21.38 -8.08
CA LYS A 215 -9.29 -22.26 -7.57
C LYS A 215 -10.64 -21.58 -7.65
N GLU A 216 -11.68 -22.33 -7.97
CA GLU A 216 -13.07 -21.87 -7.88
C GLU A 216 -13.60 -22.10 -6.46
N LEU A 217 -14.32 -21.11 -5.93
CA LEU A 217 -14.91 -21.18 -4.59
C LEU A 217 -16.42 -21.32 -4.71
N GLU A 218 -16.97 -22.27 -3.97
CA GLU A 218 -18.40 -22.48 -3.87
C GLU A 218 -18.94 -21.69 -2.67
N PRO A 219 -19.92 -20.78 -2.86
CA PRO A 219 -20.48 -20.00 -1.77
C PRO A 219 -21.27 -20.87 -0.78
N GLY A 220 -21.82 -22.02 -1.22
CA GLY A 220 -22.61 -22.90 -0.36
C GLY A 220 -24.01 -22.36 -0.04
N PHE A 221 -24.43 -21.27 -0.67
CA PHE A 221 -25.77 -20.69 -0.59
C PHE A 221 -26.11 -19.96 -1.90
N ASP A 222 -27.39 -19.94 -2.25
CA ASP A 222 -27.88 -19.13 -3.36
C ASP A 222 -27.99 -17.67 -2.93
N PHE A 223 -27.54 -16.76 -3.79
CA PHE A 223 -27.73 -15.33 -3.58
C PHE A 223 -28.03 -14.62 -4.89
N ASN A 224 -28.95 -13.65 -4.83
CA ASN A 224 -29.25 -12.71 -5.91
C ASN A 224 -28.62 -11.35 -5.59
N LEU A 225 -27.29 -11.29 -5.58
CA LEU A 225 -26.58 -10.05 -5.27
C LEU A 225 -26.83 -9.01 -6.38
N GLY A 226 -27.06 -7.77 -5.97
CA GLY A 226 -27.13 -6.64 -6.87
C GLY A 226 -25.74 -6.25 -7.41
N PHE A 227 -25.27 -5.08 -7.02
CA PHE A 227 -23.93 -4.61 -7.33
C PHE A 227 -23.09 -4.55 -6.05
N LEU A 228 -21.87 -5.07 -6.11
CA LEU A 228 -20.87 -4.80 -5.08
C LEU A 228 -20.26 -3.41 -5.30
N LYS A 229 -19.97 -2.73 -4.19
CA LYS A 229 -19.42 -1.38 -4.08
C LYS A 229 -18.23 -1.40 -3.10
N GLY A 230 -17.18 -0.68 -3.47
CA GLY A 230 -15.94 -0.63 -2.67
C GLY A 230 -15.25 -1.99 -2.55
N CYS A 231 -14.07 -2.00 -1.95
CA CYS A 231 -13.41 -3.18 -1.45
C CYS A 231 -12.44 -2.73 -0.36
N VAL A 232 -12.41 -3.40 0.77
CA VAL A 232 -11.45 -3.14 1.83
C VAL A 232 -10.90 -4.44 2.40
N THR A 233 -9.62 -4.49 2.70
CA THR A 233 -8.99 -5.67 3.28
C THR A 233 -8.77 -5.46 4.77
N VAL A 234 -9.32 -6.37 5.59
CA VAL A 234 -9.23 -6.35 7.05
C VAL A 234 -8.63 -7.66 7.51
N LYS A 235 -7.55 -7.60 8.30
CA LYS A 235 -6.81 -8.79 8.76
C LYS A 235 -6.44 -9.78 7.63
N GLY A 236 -6.21 -9.27 6.42
CA GLY A 236 -5.89 -10.06 5.24
C GLY A 236 -7.09 -10.58 4.44
N ASN A 237 -8.32 -10.44 4.94
CA ASN A 237 -9.54 -10.86 4.25
C ASN A 237 -10.21 -9.65 3.55
N PRO A 238 -10.61 -9.79 2.28
CA PRO A 238 -11.33 -8.73 1.58
C PRO A 238 -12.82 -8.72 1.92
N PHE A 239 -13.35 -7.52 2.09
CA PHE A 239 -14.76 -7.22 2.31
C PHE A 239 -15.28 -6.30 1.21
N TRP A 240 -16.51 -6.54 0.77
CA TRP A 240 -17.26 -5.70 -0.17
C TRP A 240 -18.59 -5.31 0.45
N ALA A 241 -19.01 -4.06 0.27
CA ALA A 241 -20.40 -3.69 0.48
C ALA A 241 -21.21 -4.07 -0.76
N GLY A 242 -22.47 -4.40 -0.57
CA GLY A 242 -23.39 -4.75 -1.63
C GLY A 242 -24.83 -4.45 -1.24
N VAL A 243 -25.73 -4.78 -2.16
CA VAL A 243 -27.18 -4.72 -1.91
C VAL A 243 -27.79 -6.05 -2.30
N TYR A 244 -28.69 -6.56 -1.46
CA TYR A 244 -29.49 -7.75 -1.69
C TYR A 244 -30.95 -7.43 -1.33
N ASN A 245 -31.87 -7.53 -2.30
CA ASN A 245 -33.29 -7.20 -2.10
C ASN A 245 -33.53 -5.86 -1.37
N GLU A 246 -32.80 -4.80 -1.76
CA GLU A 246 -32.85 -3.44 -1.16
C GLU A 246 -32.16 -3.29 0.21
N ASP A 247 -31.77 -4.40 0.84
CA ASP A 247 -30.99 -4.40 2.07
C ASP A 247 -29.50 -4.27 1.78
N ASP A 248 -28.81 -3.49 2.63
CA ASP A 248 -27.36 -3.41 2.55
C ASP A 248 -26.77 -4.69 3.12
N ILE A 249 -25.74 -5.21 2.45
CA ILE A 249 -25.04 -6.41 2.91
C ILE A 249 -23.53 -6.21 2.80
N TRP A 250 -22.79 -6.98 3.57
CA TRP A 250 -21.35 -7.11 3.48
C TRP A 250 -20.99 -8.54 3.09
N LEU A 251 -20.17 -8.67 2.06
CA LEU A 251 -19.65 -9.94 1.58
C LEU A 251 -18.17 -10.01 1.95
N THR A 252 -17.72 -11.15 2.46
CA THR A 252 -16.30 -11.41 2.72
C THR A 252 -15.91 -12.80 2.23
N VAL A 253 -14.63 -12.94 1.88
CA VAL A 253 -14.01 -14.22 1.58
C VAL A 253 -12.85 -14.39 2.55
N ASP A 254 -12.94 -15.38 3.42
CA ASP A 254 -11.83 -15.75 4.29
C ASP A 254 -10.76 -16.44 3.43
N VAL A 255 -9.66 -15.75 3.15
CA VAL A 255 -8.69 -16.20 2.15
C VAL A 255 -7.91 -17.43 2.62
N ARG A 256 -7.94 -17.73 3.91
CA ARG A 256 -7.28 -18.89 4.51
C ARG A 256 -8.19 -20.12 4.49
N THR A 257 -9.39 -19.98 5.04
CA THR A 257 -10.36 -21.09 5.14
C THR A 257 -11.20 -21.27 3.88
N GLU A 258 -11.11 -20.30 2.96
CA GLU A 258 -11.83 -20.27 1.68
C GLU A 258 -13.35 -20.19 1.83
N VAL A 259 -13.82 -19.80 3.01
CA VAL A 259 -15.24 -19.66 3.35
C VAL A 259 -15.73 -18.29 2.92
N ILE A 260 -16.85 -18.26 2.20
CA ILE A 260 -17.57 -17.05 1.81
C ILE A 260 -18.63 -16.77 2.87
N ARG A 261 -18.71 -15.54 3.37
CA ARG A 261 -19.73 -15.13 4.35
C ARG A 261 -20.43 -13.86 3.89
N VAL A 262 -21.71 -13.76 4.23
CA VAL A 262 -22.53 -12.57 4.02
C VAL A 262 -23.07 -12.11 5.37
N PHE A 263 -23.01 -10.82 5.61
CA PHE A 263 -23.57 -10.15 6.78
C PHE A 263 -24.60 -9.13 6.33
N SER A 264 -25.65 -8.92 7.13
CA SER A 264 -26.49 -7.73 6.98
C SER A 264 -25.67 -6.48 7.24
N GLY A 265 -26.02 -5.35 6.62
CA GLY A 265 -25.43 -4.05 6.91
C GLY A 265 -25.90 -3.49 8.26
N PRO A 266 -25.28 -2.41 8.76
CA PRO A 266 -25.73 -1.72 9.97
C PRO A 266 -27.11 -1.09 9.76
N GLU A 267 -27.88 -0.96 10.83
CA GLU A 267 -29.14 -0.21 10.81
C GLU A 267 -28.87 1.30 10.91
N TYR A 268 -29.40 2.05 9.94
CA TYR A 268 -29.36 3.50 9.92
C TYR A 268 -30.51 4.06 9.05
N VAL A 269 -30.82 5.34 9.22
CA VAL A 269 -31.87 6.01 8.45
C VAL A 269 -31.38 6.24 7.01
N LYS A 270 -31.95 5.51 6.06
CA LYS A 270 -31.69 5.70 4.63
C LYS A 270 -32.47 6.90 4.10
N SER A 271 -31.79 7.82 3.42
CA SER A 271 -32.41 8.93 2.69
C SER A 271 -31.76 9.07 1.31
N ALA A 272 -32.38 9.86 0.41
CA ALA A 272 -31.85 10.10 -0.94
C ALA A 272 -30.46 10.77 -0.96
N VAL A 273 -30.04 11.36 0.16
CA VAL A 273 -28.77 12.08 0.32
C VAL A 273 -27.79 11.31 1.23
N THR A 274 -28.16 10.11 1.70
CA THR A 274 -27.25 9.26 2.48
C THR A 274 -26.21 8.61 1.57
N THR A 275 -24.93 8.70 1.94
CA THR A 275 -23.84 8.01 1.24
C THR A 275 -23.05 7.14 2.20
N THR A 276 -22.45 6.06 1.69
CA THR A 276 -21.71 5.10 2.51
C THR A 276 -20.33 4.81 1.93
N SER A 277 -19.39 4.54 2.83
CA SER A 277 -18.04 4.07 2.49
C SER A 277 -17.66 2.91 3.41
N ILE A 278 -16.73 2.07 2.95
CA ILE A 278 -16.20 0.95 3.72
C ILE A 278 -14.70 1.14 3.93
N VAL A 279 -14.24 0.89 5.15
CA VAL A 279 -12.87 1.19 5.59
C VAL A 279 -12.37 0.14 6.58
N ALA A 280 -11.05 0.03 6.71
CA ALA A 280 -10.39 -0.73 7.77
C ALA A 280 -10.02 0.26 8.87
N LEU A 281 -10.78 0.28 9.96
CA LEU A 281 -10.48 1.09 11.13
C LEU A 281 -9.73 0.22 12.14
N GLY A 282 -8.40 0.39 12.18
CA GLY A 282 -7.52 -0.51 12.91
C GLY A 282 -7.61 -1.91 12.31
N ASP A 283 -8.23 -2.82 13.06
CA ASP A 283 -8.39 -4.24 12.74
C ASP A 283 -9.87 -4.62 12.51
N ASN A 284 -10.76 -3.62 12.37
CA ASN A 284 -12.21 -3.80 12.24
C ASN A 284 -12.70 -3.43 10.84
N ALA A 285 -13.57 -4.28 10.27
CA ALA A 285 -14.37 -3.97 9.09
C ALA A 285 -15.42 -2.92 9.46
N THR A 286 -15.36 -1.74 8.82
CA THR A 286 -16.07 -0.56 9.28
C THR A 286 -16.83 0.12 8.15
N GLN A 287 -18.09 0.47 8.41
CA GLN A 287 -18.92 1.27 7.52
C GLN A 287 -19.01 2.70 8.04
N ILE A 288 -18.71 3.66 7.17
CA ILE A 288 -18.98 5.08 7.43
C ILE A 288 -20.26 5.46 6.69
N VAL A 289 -21.19 6.06 7.41
CA VAL A 289 -22.47 6.53 6.90
C VAL A 289 -22.52 8.05 7.03
N TYR A 290 -22.63 8.74 5.90
CA TYR A 290 -22.78 10.18 5.82
C TYR A 290 -24.26 10.49 5.60
N SER A 291 -24.89 11.15 6.57
CA SER A 291 -26.28 11.58 6.50
C SER A 291 -26.30 13.09 6.30
N HIS A 292 -26.89 13.58 5.21
CA HIS A 292 -27.03 15.01 4.95
C HIS A 292 -28.48 15.47 5.17
N GLY A 293 -28.65 16.72 5.61
CA GLY A 293 -29.97 17.38 5.64
C GLY A 293 -31.02 16.68 6.51
N THR A 294 -30.60 15.96 7.55
CA THR A 294 -31.52 15.37 8.54
C THR A 294 -31.93 16.40 9.59
N GLU A 295 -33.02 16.16 10.34
CA GLU A 295 -33.42 17.04 11.48
C GLU A 295 -32.29 17.24 12.51
N LEU A 296 -31.34 16.31 12.56
CA LEU A 296 -30.15 16.33 13.42
C LEU A 296 -28.93 17.01 12.78
N GLY A 297 -29.07 17.65 11.62
CA GLY A 297 -27.95 18.20 10.85
C GLY A 297 -27.22 17.16 9.99
N ASP A 298 -26.07 17.56 9.43
CA ASP A 298 -25.20 16.64 8.70
C ASP A 298 -24.39 15.81 9.69
N MET A 299 -24.47 14.48 9.62
CA MET A 299 -23.88 13.56 10.60
C MET A 299 -23.02 12.49 9.92
N ILE A 300 -21.88 12.19 10.53
CA ILE A 300 -21.02 11.05 10.18
C ILE A 300 -21.19 10.00 11.28
N ARG A 301 -21.65 8.81 10.90
CA ARG A 301 -21.72 7.64 11.79
C ARG A 301 -20.76 6.57 11.34
N VAL A 302 -20.03 5.98 12.27
CA VAL A 302 -19.02 4.97 12.02
C VAL A 302 -19.43 3.70 12.75
N TYR A 303 -19.70 2.63 12.00
CA TYR A 303 -20.13 1.34 12.54
C TYR A 303 -19.05 0.28 12.30
N ALA A 304 -18.70 -0.49 13.31
CA ALA A 304 -17.78 -1.62 13.19
C ALA A 304 -18.55 -2.95 13.23
N LEU A 305 -18.19 -3.87 12.34
CA LEU A 305 -18.72 -5.23 12.27
C LEU A 305 -17.98 -6.15 13.24
N GLU A 306 -18.71 -6.83 14.10
CA GLU A 306 -18.21 -7.99 14.84
C GLU A 306 -18.43 -9.25 13.97
N GLU A 307 -17.36 -9.77 13.39
CA GLU A 307 -17.41 -10.82 12.36
C GLU A 307 -18.00 -12.15 12.86
N ASN A 308 -17.90 -12.45 14.16
CA ASN A 308 -18.38 -13.72 14.73
C ASN A 308 -19.90 -13.75 14.86
N SER A 309 -20.49 -12.66 15.32
CA SER A 309 -21.94 -12.53 15.52
C SER A 309 -22.65 -11.92 14.31
N GLY A 310 -21.92 -11.25 13.42
CA GLY A 310 -22.50 -10.46 12.33
C GLY A 310 -23.19 -9.18 12.79
N THR A 311 -22.94 -8.75 14.03
CA THR A 311 -23.59 -7.57 14.63
C THR A 311 -22.77 -6.31 14.42
N TRP A 312 -23.44 -5.17 14.30
CA TRP A 312 -22.81 -3.87 14.13
C TRP A 312 -22.82 -3.05 15.42
N THR A 313 -21.68 -2.43 15.74
CA THR A 313 -21.55 -1.52 16.88
C THR A 313 -21.28 -0.11 16.38
N LEU A 314 -22.06 0.87 16.85
CA LEU A 314 -21.79 2.29 16.59
C LEU A 314 -20.55 2.73 17.40
N MET A 315 -19.50 3.11 16.70
CA MET A 315 -18.22 3.54 17.29
C MET A 315 -18.16 5.05 17.49
N TYR A 316 -18.60 5.80 16.47
CA TYR A 316 -18.56 7.27 16.47
C TYR A 316 -19.85 7.82 15.87
N ALA A 317 -20.31 8.94 16.42
CA ALA A 317 -21.37 9.77 15.85
C ALA A 317 -20.91 11.23 15.96
N ILE A 318 -20.61 11.83 14.81
CA ILE A 318 -19.91 13.12 14.73
C ILE A 318 -20.70 14.08 13.86
N GLU A 319 -20.83 15.33 14.28
CA GLU A 319 -21.40 16.38 13.46
C GLU A 319 -20.45 16.71 12.30
N SER A 320 -20.96 16.65 11.07
CA SER A 320 -20.21 16.95 9.86
C SER A 320 -20.03 18.47 9.77
N MET A 321 -19.00 19.00 10.45
CA MET A 321 -18.65 20.41 10.51
C MET A 321 -18.16 20.97 9.15
N GLY A 322 -19.05 21.04 8.15
CA GLY A 322 -18.76 21.68 6.86
C GLY A 322 -17.98 20.83 5.86
N LEU A 323 -17.83 19.51 6.08
CA LEU A 323 -17.36 18.59 5.05
C LEU A 323 -18.45 18.47 3.96
N GLN A 324 -18.40 19.36 2.96
CA GLN A 324 -19.32 19.30 1.81
C GLN A 324 -18.96 18.08 0.94
N MET A 325 -19.68 16.96 1.14
CA MET A 325 -19.51 15.67 0.44
C MET A 325 -18.10 15.06 0.56
N PRO A 326 -17.68 14.61 1.76
CA PRO A 326 -16.40 13.94 1.92
C PRO A 326 -16.40 12.63 1.13
N VAL A 327 -15.60 12.57 0.08
CA VAL A 327 -15.29 11.28 -0.56
C VAL A 327 -14.18 10.66 0.26
N HIS A 328 -14.50 9.56 0.93
CA HIS A 328 -13.50 8.77 1.64
C HIS A 328 -12.46 8.25 0.66
N LEU A 329 -11.18 8.49 0.97
CA LEU A 329 -10.07 8.02 0.15
C LEU A 329 -9.23 6.95 0.85
N GLU A 330 -9.01 7.05 2.17
CA GLU A 330 -8.31 6.02 2.98
C GLU A 330 -8.52 6.24 4.50
N CYS A 331 -8.45 5.18 5.31
CA CYS A 331 -8.44 5.24 6.78
C CYS A 331 -7.14 4.68 7.36
N TYR A 332 -6.54 5.39 8.31
CA TYR A 332 -5.38 4.94 9.09
C TYR A 332 -5.83 4.20 10.35
N LYS A 333 -4.97 3.31 10.84
CA LYS A 333 -5.24 2.48 12.02
C LYS A 333 -5.58 3.28 13.28
N ASP A 334 -5.13 4.52 13.37
CA ASP A 334 -5.35 5.41 14.51
C ASP A 334 -6.63 6.25 14.40
N GLY A 335 -7.50 5.96 13.43
CA GLY A 335 -8.77 6.67 13.26
C GLY A 335 -8.69 7.96 12.47
N ARG A 336 -7.54 8.25 11.86
CA ARG A 336 -7.43 9.36 10.91
C ARG A 336 -7.87 8.92 9.52
N PHE A 337 -8.72 9.66 8.85
CA PHE A 337 -9.09 9.40 7.46
C PHE A 337 -8.63 10.50 6.52
N VAL A 338 -8.30 10.11 5.29
CA VAL A 338 -8.05 11.02 4.18
C VAL A 338 -9.35 11.25 3.44
N THR A 339 -9.69 12.51 3.26
CA THR A 339 -10.85 12.98 2.51
C THR A 339 -10.42 14.04 1.50
N LYS A 340 -11.34 14.40 0.60
CA LYS A 340 -11.16 15.52 -0.32
C LYS A 340 -12.34 16.47 -0.27
N ASP A 341 -12.09 17.74 -0.55
CA ASP A 341 -13.15 18.70 -0.83
C ASP A 341 -13.65 18.60 -2.30
N ARG A 342 -14.67 19.40 -2.63
CA ARG A 342 -15.23 19.51 -3.98
C ARG A 342 -14.24 19.97 -5.06
N TYR A 343 -13.09 20.54 -4.67
CA TYR A 343 -12.04 21.01 -5.57
C TYR A 343 -10.90 20.01 -5.72
N GLY A 344 -10.97 18.86 -5.02
CA GLY A 344 -9.96 17.81 -5.08
C GLY A 344 -8.78 18.02 -4.13
N LYS A 345 -8.85 19.00 -3.22
CA LYS A 345 -7.83 19.24 -2.20
C LYS A 345 -7.97 18.20 -1.10
N LEU A 346 -6.84 17.59 -0.71
CA LEU A 346 -6.82 16.50 0.26
C LEU A 346 -6.60 17.00 1.69
N PHE A 347 -7.37 16.42 2.62
CA PHE A 347 -7.29 16.70 4.04
C PHE A 347 -7.28 15.39 4.83
N THR A 348 -6.66 15.41 6.00
CA THR A 348 -6.87 14.40 7.04
C THR A 348 -7.88 14.90 8.05
N TYR A 349 -8.73 14.00 8.52
CA TYR A 349 -9.63 14.22 9.64
C TYR A 349 -9.37 13.15 10.69
N ASP A 350 -9.25 13.54 11.94
CA ASP A 350 -9.09 12.63 13.08
C ASP A 350 -10.45 12.37 13.74
N LEU A 351 -10.92 11.11 13.74
CA LEU A 351 -12.21 10.73 14.33
C LEU A 351 -12.28 10.98 15.85
N ALA A 352 -11.16 10.99 16.56
CA ALA A 352 -11.13 11.14 18.00
C ALA A 352 -11.03 12.61 18.45
N SER A 353 -10.22 13.40 17.75
CA SER A 353 -10.01 14.82 18.08
C SER A 353 -10.84 15.78 17.22
N GLU A 354 -11.51 15.27 16.20
CA GLU A 354 -12.25 16.03 15.18
C GLU A 354 -11.38 17.05 14.42
N ALA A 355 -10.06 16.91 14.52
CA ALA A 355 -9.10 17.82 13.93
C ALA A 355 -9.03 17.62 12.41
N ILE A 356 -9.21 18.71 11.66
CA ILE A 356 -8.99 18.76 10.22
C ILE A 356 -7.60 19.30 9.93
N LYS A 357 -6.93 18.70 8.96
CA LYS A 357 -5.58 19.10 8.58
C LYS A 357 -5.34 18.98 7.08
N ASP A 358 -4.88 20.07 6.49
CA ASP A 358 -4.56 20.18 5.07
C ASP A 358 -3.30 19.39 4.74
N LEU A 359 -3.36 18.56 3.70
CA LEU A 359 -2.19 17.82 3.21
C LEU A 359 -1.33 18.62 2.24
N GLY A 360 -1.77 19.82 1.80
CA GLY A 360 -1.07 20.61 0.79
C GLY A 360 -1.02 19.91 -0.58
N ILE A 361 -1.91 18.94 -0.81
CA ILE A 361 -1.99 18.14 -2.03
C ILE A 361 -3.34 18.43 -2.70
N GLY A 362 -3.31 18.96 -3.92
CA GLY A 362 -4.49 19.27 -4.71
C GLY A 362 -4.20 20.40 -5.69
N GLU A 363 -4.06 20.06 -6.98
CA GLU A 363 -3.92 21.04 -8.05
C GLU A 363 -5.09 20.87 -9.03
N GLY A 364 -5.95 21.88 -9.09
CA GLY A 364 -6.95 22.04 -10.16
C GLY A 364 -8.13 21.06 -10.12
N MET A 365 -9.25 21.49 -10.69
CA MET A 365 -10.49 20.73 -10.76
C MET A 365 -10.33 19.46 -11.63
N GLU A 366 -9.83 18.34 -11.09
CA GLU A 366 -9.94 17.02 -11.71
C GLU A 366 -10.18 15.91 -10.66
N ALA A 367 -11.32 15.21 -10.80
CA ALA A 367 -12.05 14.54 -9.71
C ALA A 367 -11.57 13.14 -9.28
N HIS A 368 -10.42 12.62 -9.74
CA HIS A 368 -10.10 11.18 -9.64
C HIS A 368 -8.73 10.88 -9.02
N TYR A 369 -8.61 11.08 -7.71
CA TYR A 369 -7.54 10.47 -6.92
C TYR A 369 -8.05 9.17 -6.30
N MET A 370 -7.23 8.13 -6.33
CA MET A 370 -7.33 6.99 -5.42
C MET A 370 -6.14 7.05 -4.48
N THR A 371 -6.38 6.85 -3.20
CA THR A 371 -5.30 6.72 -2.22
C THR A 371 -5.29 5.34 -1.61
N ILE A 372 -4.13 4.93 -1.11
CA ILE A 372 -4.05 3.80 -0.20
C ILE A 372 -2.92 3.99 0.79
N ASN A 373 -3.08 3.42 1.99
CA ASN A 373 -2.03 3.33 2.97
C ASN A 373 -0.96 2.35 2.47
N TYR A 374 0.27 2.82 2.43
CA TYR A 374 1.43 2.07 1.95
C TYR A 374 2.54 2.11 2.99
N ILE A 375 3.25 1.00 3.13
CA ILE A 375 4.49 0.93 3.89
C ILE A 375 5.56 0.39 2.96
N GLU A 376 6.78 0.92 3.05
CA GLU A 376 7.89 0.30 2.33
C GLU A 376 8.18 -1.08 2.92
N SER A 377 8.45 -2.06 2.06
CA SER A 377 8.83 -3.39 2.51
C SER A 377 9.80 -4.07 1.56
N LEU A 378 10.54 -5.03 2.11
CA LEU A 378 11.40 -5.96 1.36
C LEU A 378 10.66 -7.22 0.92
N VAL A 379 9.34 -7.29 1.14
CA VAL A 379 8.52 -8.46 0.81
C VAL A 379 8.63 -8.74 -0.68
N ALA A 380 8.88 -10.01 -1.01
CA ALA A 380 8.88 -10.50 -2.37
C ALA A 380 8.04 -11.77 -2.46
N ILE A 381 7.33 -11.91 -3.58
CA ILE A 381 6.63 -13.13 -3.95
C ILE A 381 7.47 -13.83 -5.02
N ALA A 382 7.46 -15.16 -5.04
CA ALA A 382 8.04 -15.94 -6.13
C ALA A 382 7.49 -15.47 -7.50
N GLY A 383 8.35 -15.49 -8.53
CA GLY A 383 7.97 -15.05 -9.88
C GLY A 383 7.90 -13.54 -10.09
N MET A 384 8.28 -12.72 -9.10
CA MET A 384 8.40 -11.27 -9.30
C MET A 384 9.62 -10.91 -10.17
N GLU A 385 9.39 -10.08 -11.18
CA GLU A 385 10.38 -9.56 -12.11
C GLU A 385 10.76 -8.12 -11.78
N ARG A 386 11.97 -7.70 -12.18
CA ARG A 386 12.40 -6.32 -12.02
C ARG A 386 11.67 -5.42 -13.00
N VAL A 387 11.18 -4.31 -12.49
CA VAL A 387 10.66 -3.20 -13.28
C VAL A 387 11.78 -2.66 -14.21
N ARG A 388 11.53 -2.62 -15.53
CA ARG A 388 12.45 -2.00 -16.50
C ARG A 388 12.24 -0.48 -16.51
N GLU A 389 13.27 0.28 -16.19
CA GLU A 389 13.29 1.73 -16.38
C GLU A 389 13.62 2.02 -17.85
N GLY A 390 12.73 2.71 -18.56
CA GLY A 390 12.98 3.12 -19.94
C GLY A 390 13.78 4.41 -19.96
N ALA A 391 15.04 4.34 -20.41
CA ALA A 391 15.74 5.49 -20.95
C ALA A 391 14.94 6.05 -22.13
N ALA A 392 14.74 7.36 -22.15
CA ALA A 392 14.40 8.04 -23.39
C ALA A 392 15.58 7.82 -24.37
N GLN A 393 15.25 7.43 -25.61
CA GLN A 393 16.16 7.13 -26.75
C GLN A 393 16.75 5.72 -26.76
N GLU A 394 16.17 4.85 -27.58
CA GLU A 394 16.88 4.03 -28.58
C GLU A 394 15.85 3.23 -29.38
N ALA A 395 15.29 3.87 -30.40
CA ALA A 395 14.70 3.17 -31.53
C ALA A 395 15.78 3.14 -32.62
N GLY A 396 16.35 1.97 -32.87
CA GLY A 396 17.23 1.74 -34.01
C GLY A 396 18.48 0.94 -33.70
N GLN A 397 18.32 -0.38 -33.52
CA GLN A 397 19.00 -1.40 -34.32
C GLN A 397 18.84 -2.77 -33.64
N ALA A 398 18.29 -3.72 -34.38
CA ALA A 398 18.24 -5.12 -34.01
C ALA A 398 19.66 -5.71 -33.98
N GLY A 399 19.98 -6.51 -32.96
CA GLY A 399 21.20 -7.29 -32.95
C GLY A 399 21.57 -7.90 -31.61
N GLN A 400 21.32 -9.21 -31.50
CA GLN A 400 22.00 -10.20 -30.67
C GLN A 400 21.81 -10.19 -29.14
N GLU A 401 21.24 -11.30 -28.67
CA GLU A 401 21.43 -11.84 -27.32
C GLU A 401 22.92 -12.03 -27.03
N THR A 402 23.39 -11.58 -25.86
CA THR A 402 24.25 -12.34 -24.93
C THR A 402 24.62 -11.49 -23.70
N GLY A 403 24.54 -12.09 -22.50
CA GLY A 403 25.38 -11.72 -21.36
C GLY A 403 24.87 -10.64 -20.39
N LEU A 404 24.54 -11.07 -19.17
CA LEU A 404 24.63 -10.24 -17.96
C LEU A 404 26.08 -9.72 -17.81
N SER A 405 26.40 -8.47 -18.18
CA SER A 405 27.78 -7.97 -18.04
C SER A 405 27.92 -6.46 -18.27
N ALA A 406 28.91 -5.85 -17.62
CA ALA A 406 29.50 -4.52 -17.85
C ALA A 406 28.83 -3.26 -17.25
N ASN A 407 27.60 -2.87 -17.61
CA ASN A 407 27.07 -1.56 -17.19
C ASN A 407 26.86 -1.42 -15.67
N ASP A 408 26.33 -2.47 -15.06
CA ASP A 408 26.07 -2.54 -13.62
C ASP A 408 27.37 -2.48 -12.78
N ARG A 409 28.53 -2.80 -13.38
CA ARG A 409 29.85 -2.74 -12.74
C ARG A 409 30.45 -1.33 -12.80
N LYS A 410 30.18 -0.59 -13.87
CA LYS A 410 30.69 0.76 -14.12
C LYS A 410 30.03 1.79 -13.20
N ASP A 411 28.71 1.69 -13.03
CA ASP A 411 27.97 2.57 -12.11
C ASP A 411 28.34 2.33 -10.64
N ARG A 412 28.63 1.07 -10.28
CA ARG A 412 29.12 0.70 -8.93
C ARG A 412 30.49 1.27 -8.62
N VAL A 413 31.40 1.34 -9.59
CA VAL A 413 32.76 1.89 -9.41
C VAL A 413 32.70 3.42 -9.28
N ASN A 414 31.88 4.09 -10.12
CA ASN A 414 31.72 5.54 -10.09
C ASN A 414 31.13 6.06 -8.76
N LEU A 415 30.19 5.33 -8.15
CA LEU A 415 29.66 5.69 -6.83
C LEU A 415 30.75 5.65 -5.76
N LEU A 416 31.57 4.60 -5.74
CA LEU A 416 32.63 4.38 -4.75
C LEU A 416 33.74 5.46 -4.84
N GLU A 417 34.14 5.84 -6.05
CA GLU A 417 35.14 6.89 -6.28
C GLU A 417 34.65 8.28 -5.86
N LYS A 418 33.36 8.58 -6.04
CA LYS A 418 32.76 9.86 -5.61
C LYS A 418 32.86 10.06 -4.10
N TYR A 419 32.64 9.01 -3.32
CA TYR A 419 32.70 9.10 -1.86
C TYR A 419 34.13 9.09 -1.29
N GLN A 420 35.11 8.47 -1.98
CA GLN A 420 36.52 8.52 -1.56
C GLN A 420 37.06 9.96 -1.55
N LYS A 421 36.60 10.82 -2.47
CA LYS A 421 37.09 12.20 -2.58
C LYS A 421 36.58 13.18 -1.51
N GLN A 422 35.58 12.83 -0.70
CA GLN A 422 34.95 13.80 0.21
C GLN A 422 35.49 13.80 1.67
N GLY A 423 36.45 12.94 2.04
CA GLY A 423 37.14 13.05 3.34
C GLY A 423 36.36 12.63 4.60
N TRP A 424 35.18 12.02 4.48
CA TRP A 424 34.30 11.61 5.60
C TRP A 424 34.84 10.45 6.46
N TRP A 425 35.97 9.85 6.04
CA TRP A 425 36.50 8.59 6.55
C TRP A 425 37.00 8.66 8.00
N GLN A 426 37.65 9.76 8.39
CA GLN A 426 38.33 9.88 9.69
C GLN A 426 37.35 10.04 10.87
N THR A 427 36.23 10.73 10.66
CA THR A 427 35.25 11.02 11.73
C THR A 427 34.45 9.77 12.12
N VAL A 428 34.05 8.95 11.14
CA VAL A 428 33.29 7.71 11.37
C VAL A 428 34.18 6.63 11.99
N GLU A 429 35.45 6.55 11.56
CA GLU A 429 36.43 5.63 12.13
C GLU A 429 36.68 5.88 13.61
N GLY A 430 36.86 7.14 14.02
CA GLY A 430 36.98 7.51 15.43
C GLY A 430 35.73 7.17 16.26
N CYS A 431 34.54 7.38 15.70
CA CYS A 431 33.27 7.05 16.32
C CYS A 431 33.09 5.54 16.54
N TRP A 432 33.43 4.70 15.56
CA TRP A 432 33.26 3.24 15.65
C TRP A 432 34.32 2.57 16.53
N LEU A 433 35.57 3.04 16.46
CA LEU A 433 36.63 2.61 17.39
C LEU A 433 36.25 2.94 18.83
N SER A 434 35.61 4.08 19.09
CA SER A 434 35.07 4.43 20.41
C SER A 434 33.98 3.46 20.90
N ILE A 435 33.12 2.93 20.00
CA ILE A 435 32.12 1.90 20.32
C ILE A 435 32.78 0.57 20.70
N LYS A 436 33.84 0.16 19.99
CA LYS A 436 34.59 -1.08 20.29
C LYS A 436 35.39 -0.97 21.60
N VAL A 437 35.93 0.22 21.91
CA VAL A 437 36.82 0.44 23.06
C VAL A 437 36.05 0.66 24.38
N LYS A 438 34.81 1.14 24.33
CA LYS A 438 34.00 1.39 25.54
C LYS A 438 33.14 0.16 25.94
N LYS A 439 32.96 -0.04 27.25
CA LYS A 439 32.06 -1.05 27.86
C LYS A 439 30.59 -0.66 27.67
N TYR A 440 30.12 -0.64 26.42
CA TYR A 440 28.71 -0.50 26.11
C TYR A 440 28.03 -1.86 26.16
N THR A 441 26.81 -1.88 26.69
CA THR A 441 25.90 -3.03 26.62
C THR A 441 25.55 -3.36 25.16
N ARG A 442 25.10 -4.58 24.91
CA ARG A 442 24.68 -5.04 23.57
C ARG A 442 23.67 -4.06 22.94
N THR A 443 22.67 -3.63 23.70
CA THR A 443 21.63 -2.70 23.27
C THR A 443 22.17 -1.33 22.89
N GLU A 444 23.10 -0.77 23.67
CA GLU A 444 23.72 0.53 23.41
C GLU A 444 24.55 0.53 22.12
N ARG A 445 25.31 -0.53 21.88
CA ARG A 445 26.10 -0.69 20.65
C ARG A 445 25.21 -0.70 19.40
N ILE A 446 24.07 -1.37 19.50
CA ILE A 446 23.12 -1.51 18.39
C ILE A 446 22.37 -0.19 18.14
N ASN A 447 22.00 0.53 19.20
CA ASN A 447 21.39 1.86 19.08
C ASN A 447 22.36 2.85 18.42
N MET A 448 23.62 2.91 18.87
CA MET A 448 24.63 3.78 18.26
C MET A 448 24.94 3.41 16.82
N ALA A 449 25.00 2.11 16.50
CA ALA A 449 25.18 1.65 15.12
C ALA A 449 24.00 2.06 14.23
N GLY A 450 22.77 1.89 14.72
CA GLY A 450 21.56 2.33 14.01
C GLY A 450 21.57 3.84 13.72
N VAL A 451 21.94 4.66 14.70
CA VAL A 451 22.02 6.13 14.56
C VAL A 451 23.11 6.52 13.56
N MET A 452 24.31 5.93 13.64
CA MET A 452 25.39 6.20 12.68
C MET A 452 24.98 5.80 11.26
N LEU A 453 24.33 4.65 11.08
CA LEU A 453 23.89 4.20 9.76
C LEU A 453 22.72 5.02 9.21
N GLN A 454 21.90 5.65 10.05
CA GLN A 454 20.86 6.58 9.61
C GLN A 454 21.41 7.97 9.25
N GLN A 455 22.50 8.42 9.90
CA GLN A 455 23.09 9.75 9.68
C GLN A 455 24.13 9.80 8.56
N PHE A 456 24.76 8.67 8.22
CA PHE A 456 25.82 8.59 7.21
C PHE A 456 25.43 7.61 6.09
N ASP A 457 25.48 8.06 4.84
CA ASP A 457 25.14 7.24 3.65
C ASP A 457 25.88 5.89 3.66
N CYS A 458 25.09 4.81 3.83
CA CYS A 458 25.49 3.58 4.52
C CYS A 458 26.54 2.69 3.82
N CYS A 459 26.93 2.98 2.58
CA CYS A 459 27.65 2.01 1.75
C CYS A 459 29.11 1.78 2.14
N ILE A 460 29.72 2.79 2.78
CA ILE A 460 31.15 2.82 3.06
C ILE A 460 31.47 2.33 4.47
N ILE A 461 30.64 2.72 5.44
CA ILE A 461 30.84 2.36 6.85
C ILE A 461 30.83 0.85 7.01
N LEU A 462 29.90 0.17 6.35
CA LEU A 462 29.75 -1.26 6.53
C LEU A 462 30.82 -2.05 5.76
N LYS A 463 31.23 -1.61 4.55
CA LYS A 463 32.22 -2.34 3.74
C LYS A 463 33.63 -2.30 4.34
N THR A 464 33.99 -1.22 5.03
CA THR A 464 35.32 -1.06 5.64
C THR A 464 35.41 -1.61 7.07
N PHE A 465 34.31 -1.66 7.83
CA PHE A 465 34.34 -2.08 9.24
C PHE A 465 33.86 -3.51 9.53
N LEU A 466 33.15 -4.17 8.60
CA LEU A 466 32.60 -5.52 8.80
C LEU A 466 33.31 -6.62 7.99
N LEU A 467 34.23 -6.27 7.09
CA LEU A 467 34.95 -7.20 6.19
C LEU A 467 36.46 -7.33 6.49
N CYS A 468 36.92 -6.94 7.68
CA CYS A 468 38.28 -7.24 8.15
C CYS A 468 38.28 -8.35 9.21
#